data_AF-A0A2H0VEN8-F1
#
_entry.id   AF-A0A2H0VEN8-F1
#
_cell.length_a   1.000
_cell.length_b   1.000
_cell.length_c   1.000
_cell.angle_alpha   90.00
_cell.angle_beta   90.00
_cell.angle_gamma   90.00
#
_symmetry.space_group_name_H-M   'P 1'
#
loop_
_entity.id
_entity.type
_entity.pdbx_description
1 polymer ?
#
loop_
_entity_poly.entity_id
_entity_poly.type
_entity_poly.pdbx_seq_one_letter_code
_entity_poly.pdbx_strand_id
1 'polypeptide(L)'
;MYPDREGPIIMSKNLLSIFIFVFVGAVIFFSIMIGKLFSEIFNNIAVGIGALLAGLGGGVAFWEWVKKNRELRKFKIIKDTYPREKIKRKDSDLGIFKLFRFGENNGKIYIYDLDSKKKHWIKNWGTYIELGYRPAKDHVPVDWKEVTDENIPDEYKSYKEGDDIVAP
;
A
#
# COMPACT_ATOMS: atom_id res chain seq x y z
N MET A 1 -92.42 18.57 26.47
CA MET A 1 -91.75 18.60 25.16
C MET A 1 -90.31 18.17 25.40
N TYR A 2 -90.04 16.87 25.26
CA TYR A 2 -88.68 16.30 25.36
C TYR A 2 -88.38 15.66 23.99
N PRO A 3 -87.24 15.96 23.36
CA PRO A 3 -86.90 15.36 22.09
C PRO A 3 -86.62 13.86 22.29
N ASP A 4 -87.25 13.04 21.45
CA ASP A 4 -86.99 11.61 21.36
C ASP A 4 -85.49 11.39 21.13
N ARG A 5 -84.88 10.60 22.02
CA ARG A 5 -83.49 10.20 21.92
C ARG A 5 -83.31 9.33 20.68
N GLU A 6 -82.39 9.71 19.81
CA GLU A 6 -81.92 8.86 18.73
C GLU A 6 -81.50 7.50 19.31
N GLY A 7 -82.20 6.44 18.89
CA GLY A 7 -81.88 5.07 19.27
C GLY A 7 -80.49 4.68 18.77
N PRO A 8 -79.83 3.69 19.40
CA PRO A 8 -78.49 3.30 19.02
C PRO A 8 -78.45 2.86 17.55
N ILE A 9 -77.51 3.41 16.78
CA ILE A 9 -77.27 3.04 15.38
C ILE A 9 -76.76 1.60 15.37
N ILE A 10 -77.64 0.63 15.08
CA ILE A 10 -77.29 -0.78 14.93
C ILE A 10 -76.68 -0.95 13.54
N MET A 11 -75.35 -0.94 13.47
CA MET A 11 -74.62 -1.20 12.23
C MET A 11 -74.94 -2.60 11.72
N SER A 12 -75.37 -2.74 10.47
CA SER A 12 -75.68 -4.05 9.90
C SER A 12 -74.40 -4.90 9.85
N LYS A 13 -74.52 -6.22 10.09
CA LYS A 13 -73.37 -7.15 10.11
C LYS A 13 -72.52 -7.07 8.82
N ASN A 14 -73.16 -6.77 7.70
CA ASN A 14 -72.51 -6.59 6.41
C ASN A 14 -71.66 -5.30 6.37
N LEU A 15 -72.19 -4.18 6.90
CA LEU A 15 -71.45 -2.93 7.03
C LEU A 15 -70.25 -3.08 7.97
N LEU A 16 -70.43 -3.77 9.10
CA LEU A 16 -69.34 -4.02 10.06
C LEU A 16 -68.22 -4.86 9.43
N SER A 17 -68.57 -5.90 8.67
CA SER A 17 -67.59 -6.73 7.97
C SER A 17 -66.81 -5.93 6.92
N ILE A 18 -67.49 -5.12 6.10
CA ILE A 18 -66.85 -4.24 5.12
C ILE A 18 -65.89 -3.26 5.80
N PHE A 19 -66.30 -2.66 6.92
CA PHE A 19 -65.45 -1.73 7.66
C PHE A 19 -64.17 -2.41 8.18
N ILE A 20 -64.28 -3.62 8.72
CA ILE A 20 -63.10 -4.39 9.18
C ILE A 20 -62.17 -4.70 8.00
N PHE A 21 -62.69 -5.13 6.86
CA PHE A 21 -61.87 -5.43 5.67
C PHE A 21 -61.15 -4.19 5.13
N VAL A 22 -61.85 -3.05 5.04
CA VAL A 22 -61.25 -1.78 4.60
C VAL A 22 -60.19 -1.32 5.59
N PHE A 23 -60.44 -1.44 6.89
CA PHE A 23 -59.48 -1.07 7.93
C PHE A 23 -58.21 -1.93 7.89
N VAL A 24 -58.35 -3.26 7.80
CA VAL A 24 -57.20 -4.18 7.68
C VAL A 24 -56.43 -3.92 6.38
N GLY A 25 -57.12 -3.72 5.26
CA GLY A 25 -56.50 -3.38 3.98
C GLY A 25 -55.70 -2.07 4.04
N ALA A 26 -56.24 -1.04 4.70
CA ALA A 26 -55.56 0.23 4.89
C ALA A 26 -54.29 0.09 5.74
N VAL A 27 -54.33 -0.66 6.85
CA VAL A 27 -53.17 -0.91 7.71
C VAL A 27 -52.05 -1.64 6.95
N ILE A 28 -52.40 -2.67 6.16
CA ILE A 28 -51.43 -3.40 5.34
C ILE A 28 -50.81 -2.49 4.28
N PHE A 29 -51.63 -1.71 3.58
CA PHE A 29 -51.17 -0.77 2.55
C PHE A 29 -50.22 0.28 3.12
N PHE A 30 -50.57 0.91 4.26
CA PHE A 30 -49.70 1.89 4.93
C PHE A 30 -48.41 1.25 5.44
N SER A 31 -48.46 0.02 5.99
CA SER A 31 -47.26 -0.70 6.44
C SER A 31 -46.30 -1.00 5.29
N ILE A 32 -46.83 -1.37 4.11
CA ILE A 32 -46.02 -1.58 2.90
C ILE A 32 -45.41 -0.27 2.40
N MET A 33 -46.20 0.82 2.36
CA MET A 33 -45.72 2.14 1.94
C MET A 33 -44.59 2.66 2.83
N ILE A 34 -44.77 2.58 4.15
CA ILE A 34 -43.75 2.99 5.13
C ILE A 34 -42.52 2.08 5.04
N GLY A 35 -42.73 0.76 4.96
CA GLY A 35 -41.65 -0.21 4.80
C GLY A 35 -40.81 0.02 3.54
N LYS A 36 -41.44 0.37 2.42
CA LYS A 36 -40.73 0.75 1.18
C LYS A 36 -39.91 2.02 1.35
N LEU A 37 -40.48 3.07 1.94
CA LEU A 37 -39.77 4.33 2.17
C LEU A 37 -38.52 4.12 3.05
N PHE A 38 -38.66 3.39 4.16
CA PHE A 38 -37.53 3.07 5.03
C PHE A 38 -36.51 2.14 4.35
N SER A 39 -36.97 1.19 3.54
CA SER A 39 -36.10 0.30 2.76
C SER A 39 -35.28 1.06 1.73
N GLU A 40 -35.87 2.04 1.03
CA GLU A 40 -35.17 2.88 0.06
C GLU A 40 -34.14 3.78 0.76
N ILE A 41 -34.51 4.41 1.88
CA ILE A 41 -33.58 5.23 2.67
C ILE A 41 -32.40 4.39 3.18
N PHE A 42 -32.68 3.22 3.75
CA PHE A 42 -31.64 2.34 4.26
C PHE A 42 -30.73 1.82 3.14
N ASN A 43 -31.31 1.45 1.99
CA ASN A 43 -30.54 1.02 0.83
C ASN A 43 -29.60 2.13 0.33
N ASN A 44 -30.09 3.36 0.22
CA ASN A 44 -29.25 4.50 -0.19
C ASN A 44 -28.11 4.78 0.79
N ILE A 45 -28.37 4.67 2.10
CA ILE A 45 -27.33 4.80 3.13
C ILE A 45 -26.31 3.66 3.01
N ALA A 46 -26.77 2.42 2.84
CA ALA A 46 -25.90 1.26 2.69
C ALA A 46 -25.02 1.36 1.43
N VAL A 47 -25.58 1.81 0.30
CA VAL A 47 -24.83 2.08 -0.93
C VAL A 47 -23.82 3.20 -0.72
N GLY A 48 -24.19 4.28 -0.02
CA GLY A 48 -23.27 5.38 0.30
C GLY A 48 -22.10 4.95 1.18
N ILE A 49 -22.36 4.17 2.22
CA ILE A 49 -21.33 3.60 3.09
C ILE A 49 -20.45 2.63 2.30
N GLY A 50 -21.04 1.76 1.48
CA GLY A 50 -20.32 0.83 0.63
C GLY A 50 -19.38 1.54 -0.35
N ALA A 51 -19.86 2.60 -1.02
CA ALA A 51 -19.06 3.42 -1.92
C ALA A 51 -17.92 4.14 -1.17
N LEU A 52 -18.17 4.64 0.03
CA LEU A 52 -17.15 5.29 0.86
C LEU A 52 -16.07 4.30 1.29
N LEU A 53 -16.45 3.11 1.76
CA LEU A 53 -15.50 2.05 2.12
C LEU A 53 -14.70 1.57 0.91
N ALA A 54 -15.34 1.39 -0.25
CA ALA A 54 -14.67 1.04 -1.49
C ALA A 54 -13.70 2.15 -1.95
N GLY A 55 -14.08 3.41 -1.81
CA GLY A 55 -13.22 4.56 -2.11
C GLY A 55 -12.00 4.63 -1.19
N LEU A 56 -12.19 4.39 0.11
CA LEU A 56 -11.08 4.32 1.08
C LEU A 56 -10.15 3.14 0.78
N GLY A 57 -10.70 1.95 0.54
CA GLY A 57 -9.92 0.77 0.19
C GLY A 57 -9.14 0.94 -1.12
N GLY A 58 -9.78 1.50 -2.15
CA GLY A 58 -9.15 1.84 -3.42
C GLY A 58 -8.04 2.89 -3.27
N GLY A 59 -8.26 3.90 -2.42
CA GLY A 59 -7.26 4.92 -2.10
C GLY A 59 -6.01 4.35 -1.43
N VAL A 60 -6.18 3.46 -0.44
CA VAL A 60 -5.05 2.77 0.21
C VAL A 60 -4.27 1.92 -0.78
N ALA A 61 -4.96 1.09 -1.56
CA ALA A 61 -4.33 0.24 -2.56
C ALA A 61 -3.58 1.05 -3.64
N PHE A 62 -4.17 2.17 -4.08
CA PHE A 62 -3.50 3.10 -5.00
C PHE A 62 -2.23 3.69 -4.37
N TRP A 63 -2.28 4.04 -3.08
CA TRP A 63 -1.13 4.64 -2.41
C TRP A 63 0.02 3.66 -2.19
N GLU A 64 -0.30 2.41 -1.85
CA GLU A 64 0.68 1.32 -1.84
C GLU A 64 1.30 1.09 -3.21
N TRP A 65 0.48 1.09 -4.27
CA TRP A 65 0.96 0.96 -5.65
C TRP A 65 1.89 2.11 -6.05
N VAL A 66 1.56 3.36 -5.70
CA VAL A 66 2.43 4.52 -5.97
C VAL A 66 3.75 4.39 -5.20
N LYS A 67 3.71 4.02 -3.91
CA LYS A 67 4.91 3.84 -3.09
C LYS A 67 5.82 2.77 -3.69
N LYS A 68 5.26 1.60 -4.02
CA LYS A 68 6.00 0.50 -4.65
C LYS A 68 6.63 0.91 -5.97
N ASN A 69 5.90 1.63 -6.82
CA ASN A 69 6.45 2.13 -8.09
C ASN A 69 7.57 3.15 -7.90
N ARG A 70 7.47 4.01 -6.87
CA ARG A 70 8.52 4.97 -6.55
C ARG A 70 9.79 4.26 -6.11
N GLU A 71 9.67 3.23 -5.26
CA GLU A 71 10.79 2.41 -4.81
C GLU A 71 11.42 1.63 -5.96
N LEU A 72 10.62 1.01 -6.83
CA LEU A 72 11.09 0.37 -8.07
C LEU A 72 11.86 1.34 -8.98
N ARG A 73 11.34 2.56 -9.18
CA ARG A 73 12.04 3.57 -9.98
C ARG A 73 13.35 4.00 -9.35
N LYS A 74 13.37 4.26 -8.04
CA LYS A 74 14.61 4.62 -7.33
C LYS A 74 15.64 3.51 -7.44
N PHE A 75 15.24 2.26 -7.22
CA PHE A 75 16.11 1.10 -7.33
C PHE A 75 16.65 0.96 -8.76
N LYS A 76 15.81 1.12 -9.78
CA LYS A 76 16.23 1.10 -11.19
C LYS A 76 17.28 2.19 -11.48
N ILE A 77 17.05 3.43 -11.02
CA ILE A 77 18.02 4.52 -11.16
C ILE A 77 19.36 4.14 -10.52
N ILE A 78 19.33 3.60 -9.29
CA ILE A 78 20.56 3.18 -8.59
C ILE A 78 21.28 2.07 -9.37
N LYS A 79 20.54 1.09 -9.88
CA LYS A 79 21.09 0.00 -10.69
C LYS A 79 21.73 0.50 -11.99
N ASP A 80 21.11 1.48 -12.64
CA ASP A 80 21.62 2.09 -13.87
C ASP A 80 22.83 3.02 -13.60
N THR A 81 22.87 3.66 -12.42
CA THR A 81 24.01 4.49 -11.97
C THR A 81 25.22 3.64 -11.59
N TYR A 82 25.00 2.49 -10.95
CA TYR A 82 26.05 1.59 -10.47
C TYR A 82 26.01 0.22 -11.17
N PRO A 83 26.17 0.18 -12.50
CA PRO A 83 26.17 -1.08 -13.23
C PRO A 83 27.49 -1.83 -12.97
N ARG A 84 27.42 -3.16 -12.95
CA ARG A 84 28.56 -4.02 -12.59
C ARG A 84 29.79 -3.79 -13.47
N GLU A 85 29.60 -3.45 -14.73
CA GLU A 85 30.66 -3.23 -15.72
C GLU A 85 31.52 -2.01 -15.36
N LYS A 86 30.97 -1.08 -14.56
CA LYS A 86 31.65 0.14 -14.13
C LYS A 86 32.30 0.06 -12.75
N ILE A 87 32.41 -1.14 -12.18
CA ILE A 87 33.15 -1.38 -10.94
C ILE A 87 34.64 -1.15 -11.20
N LYS A 88 35.28 -0.28 -10.41
CA LYS A 88 36.73 -0.05 -10.46
C LYS A 88 37.47 -1.24 -9.87
N ARG A 89 37.88 -2.16 -10.74
CA ARG A 89 38.81 -3.26 -10.41
C ARG A 89 40.24 -2.74 -10.38
N LYS A 90 41.15 -3.44 -9.67
CA LYS A 90 42.56 -3.03 -9.50
C LYS A 90 43.25 -2.64 -10.82
N ASP A 91 42.84 -3.26 -11.93
CA ASP A 91 43.48 -3.13 -13.25
C ASP A 91 42.64 -2.34 -14.28
N SER A 92 41.55 -1.67 -13.86
CA SER A 92 40.69 -0.89 -14.76
C SER A 92 40.62 0.58 -14.35
N ASP A 93 41.05 1.47 -15.25
CA ASP A 93 41.07 2.91 -15.03
C ASP A 93 39.69 3.58 -15.22
N LEU A 94 38.70 2.85 -15.73
CA LEU A 94 37.40 3.39 -16.15
C LEU A 94 36.26 3.20 -15.13
N GLY A 95 36.54 2.61 -13.97
CA GLY A 95 35.51 2.38 -12.97
C GLY A 95 35.10 3.66 -12.23
N ILE A 96 33.80 3.82 -11.99
CA ILE A 96 33.21 4.99 -11.31
C ILE A 96 32.85 4.73 -9.84
N PHE A 97 32.87 3.48 -9.40
CA PHE A 97 32.63 3.13 -7.99
C PHE A 97 33.43 1.90 -7.54
N LYS A 98 33.57 1.73 -6.23
CA LYS A 98 34.15 0.53 -5.60
C LYS A 98 33.18 -0.10 -4.60
N LEU A 99 33.28 -1.41 -4.43
CA LEU A 99 32.53 -2.14 -3.42
C LEU A 99 33.47 -2.55 -2.28
N PHE A 100 33.12 -2.17 -1.06
CA PHE A 100 33.84 -2.58 0.14
C PHE A 100 32.91 -3.33 1.09
N ARG A 101 33.39 -4.47 1.59
CA ARG A 101 32.71 -5.26 2.62
C ARG A 101 33.46 -5.13 3.93
N PHE A 102 32.75 -4.74 4.98
CA PHE A 102 33.32 -4.57 6.31
C PHE A 102 33.10 -5.83 7.14
N GLY A 103 34.18 -6.56 7.43
CA GLY A 103 34.12 -7.80 8.20
C GLY A 103 33.58 -7.60 9.62
N GLU A 104 34.04 -6.53 10.28
CA GLU A 104 33.68 -6.21 11.68
C GLU A 104 32.25 -5.66 11.83
N ASN A 105 31.71 -5.04 10.77
CA ASN A 105 30.37 -4.46 10.77
C ASN A 105 29.32 -5.47 10.26
N ASN A 106 29.28 -6.69 10.82
CA ASN A 106 28.35 -7.76 10.41
C ASN A 106 28.35 -8.05 8.89
N GLY A 107 29.46 -7.80 8.19
CA GLY A 107 29.56 -8.03 6.75
C GLY A 107 28.81 -7.03 5.87
N LYS A 108 28.53 -5.81 6.35
CA LYS A 108 27.91 -4.73 5.56
C LYS A 108 28.72 -4.45 4.29
N ILE A 109 28.01 -4.27 3.17
CA ILE A 109 28.60 -3.95 1.86
C ILE A 109 28.20 -2.54 1.48
N TYR A 110 29.19 -1.73 1.09
CA TYR A 110 29.02 -0.35 0.69
C TYR A 110 29.47 -0.13 -0.75
N ILE A 111 28.71 0.68 -1.48
CA ILE A 111 29.12 1.30 -2.74
C ILE A 111 29.80 2.62 -2.42
N TYR A 112 31.06 2.77 -2.82
CA TYR A 112 31.81 4.02 -2.74
C TYR A 112 31.84 4.68 -4.11
N ASP A 113 31.09 5.75 -4.28
CA ASP A 113 31.04 6.55 -5.50
C ASP A 113 32.27 7.46 -5.61
N LEU A 114 33.10 7.21 -6.62
CA LEU A 114 34.38 7.89 -6.78
C LEU A 114 34.22 9.35 -7.25
N ASP A 115 33.10 9.69 -7.86
CA ASP A 115 32.79 11.04 -8.34
C ASP A 115 32.16 11.88 -7.22
N SER A 116 31.02 11.44 -6.70
CA SER A 116 30.29 12.21 -5.68
C SER A 116 30.88 12.15 -4.27
N LYS A 117 31.89 11.28 -4.04
CA LYS A 117 32.50 11.01 -2.73
C LYS A 117 31.47 10.62 -1.67
N LYS A 118 30.46 9.85 -2.07
CA LYS A 118 29.43 9.29 -1.19
C LYS A 118 29.60 7.79 -1.04
N LYS A 119 29.21 7.27 0.12
CA LYS A 119 29.10 5.84 0.37
C LYS A 119 27.65 5.45 0.61
N HIS A 120 27.21 4.38 -0.03
CA HIS A 120 25.83 3.88 0.04
C HIS A 120 25.84 2.46 0.59
N TRP A 121 25.12 2.23 1.68
CA TRP A 121 25.00 0.89 2.25
C TRP A 121 24.01 0.04 1.45
N ILE A 122 24.41 -1.17 1.04
CA ILE A 122 23.52 -2.20 0.52
C ILE A 122 22.95 -2.98 1.71
N LYS A 123 21.67 -2.76 2.06
CA LYS A 123 21.11 -3.27 3.34
C LYS A 123 21.03 -4.78 3.45
N ASN A 124 20.86 -5.49 2.33
CA ASN A 124 20.65 -6.93 2.35
C ASN A 124 21.25 -7.62 1.12
N TRP A 125 21.44 -8.94 1.24
CA TRP A 125 22.04 -9.77 0.20
C TRP A 125 21.17 -9.89 -1.06
N GLY A 126 19.84 -9.86 -0.91
CA GLY A 126 18.93 -9.84 -2.07
C GLY A 126 19.17 -8.62 -2.95
N THR A 127 19.31 -7.45 -2.34
CA THR A 127 19.64 -6.19 -3.03
C THR A 127 20.97 -6.29 -3.76
N TYR A 128 21.98 -6.90 -3.14
CA TYR A 128 23.29 -7.13 -3.79
C TYR A 128 23.14 -7.95 -5.09
N ILE A 129 22.36 -9.04 -5.04
CA ILE A 129 22.11 -9.89 -6.20
C ILE A 129 21.27 -9.16 -7.26
N GLU A 130 20.23 -8.41 -6.86
CA GLU A 130 19.35 -7.70 -7.78
C GLU A 130 20.02 -6.53 -8.50
N LEU A 131 21.00 -5.89 -7.87
CA LEU A 131 21.91 -4.93 -8.51
C LEU A 131 22.76 -5.59 -9.61
N GLY A 132 22.78 -6.93 -9.69
CA GLY A 132 23.47 -7.70 -10.71
C GLY A 132 24.89 -8.09 -10.31
N TYR A 133 25.30 -7.81 -9.08
CA TYR A 133 26.59 -8.24 -8.58
C TYR A 133 26.58 -9.75 -8.32
N ARG A 134 27.58 -10.47 -8.83
CA ARG A 134 27.52 -11.93 -8.79
C ARG A 134 28.04 -12.45 -7.44
N PRO A 135 27.30 -13.37 -6.78
CA PRO A 135 27.92 -14.22 -5.78
C PRO A 135 28.94 -15.14 -6.46
N ALA A 136 29.99 -15.50 -5.73
CA ALA A 136 31.01 -16.42 -6.23
C ALA A 136 30.35 -17.76 -6.60
N LYS A 137 30.21 -18.04 -7.90
CA LYS A 137 30.20 -19.42 -8.38
C LYS A 137 31.65 -19.79 -8.64
N ASP A 138 32.09 -20.83 -7.95
CA ASP A 138 33.32 -21.61 -8.10
C ASP A 138 34.28 -21.03 -9.15
N HIS A 139 35.11 -20.05 -8.78
CA HIS A 139 36.18 -19.41 -9.59
C HIS A 139 35.92 -18.01 -10.17
N VAL A 140 34.77 -17.35 -9.94
CA VAL A 140 34.62 -15.92 -10.25
C VAL A 140 34.99 -15.06 -9.03
N PRO A 141 35.94 -14.10 -9.15
CA PRO A 141 36.28 -13.21 -8.05
C PRO A 141 35.06 -12.39 -7.63
N VAL A 142 34.86 -12.26 -6.32
CA VAL A 142 33.81 -11.41 -5.73
C VAL A 142 34.01 -9.97 -6.17
N ASP A 143 32.91 -9.26 -6.42
CA ASP A 143 32.97 -7.89 -6.93
C ASP A 143 33.35 -6.87 -5.84
N TRP A 144 33.38 -7.28 -4.55
CA TRP A 144 33.79 -6.45 -3.41
C TRP A 144 35.19 -6.79 -2.89
N LYS A 145 35.84 -5.80 -2.28
CA LYS A 145 37.07 -5.99 -1.49
C LYS A 145 36.72 -5.99 0.00
N GLU A 146 37.25 -6.96 0.74
CA GLU A 146 37.13 -7.00 2.19
C GLU A 146 38.07 -5.98 2.84
N VAL A 147 37.54 -5.20 3.78
CA VAL A 147 38.25 -4.15 4.51
C VAL A 147 37.77 -4.12 5.97
N THR A 148 38.58 -3.51 6.83
CA THR A 148 38.23 -3.13 8.21
C THR A 148 38.28 -1.61 8.32
N ASP A 149 37.75 -1.06 9.41
CA ASP A 149 37.80 0.40 9.65
C ASP A 149 39.24 0.92 9.75
N GLU A 150 40.19 0.05 10.11
CA GLU A 150 41.63 0.34 10.19
C GLU A 150 42.32 0.29 8.82
N ASN A 151 41.90 -0.60 7.92
CA ASN A 151 42.56 -0.90 6.64
C ASN A 151 41.86 -0.28 5.42
N ILE A 152 40.82 0.52 5.62
CA ILE A 152 40.24 1.30 4.54
C ILE A 152 41.21 2.43 4.13
N PRO A 153 41.52 2.62 2.83
CA PRO A 153 42.41 3.70 2.41
C PRO A 153 41.87 5.08 2.85
N ASP A 154 42.77 5.96 3.28
CA ASP A 154 42.39 7.25 3.88
C ASP A 154 41.53 8.12 2.96
N GLU A 155 41.70 7.98 1.64
CA GLU A 155 40.87 8.66 0.64
C GLU A 155 39.38 8.32 0.76
N TYR A 156 39.00 7.15 1.26
CA TYR A 156 37.59 6.73 1.42
C TYR A 156 37.02 7.03 2.80
N LYS A 157 37.85 7.30 3.81
CA LYS A 157 37.40 7.62 5.18
C LYS A 157 36.56 8.91 5.23
N SER A 158 36.83 9.84 4.31
CA SER A 158 36.14 11.13 4.20
C SER A 158 34.83 11.09 3.41
N TYR A 159 34.43 9.93 2.87
CA TYR A 159 33.21 9.83 2.05
C TYR A 159 31.96 10.02 2.93
N LYS A 160 31.03 10.84 2.44
CA LYS A 160 29.79 11.14 3.15
C LYS A 160 28.79 9.99 3.00
N GLU A 161 27.96 9.78 4.02
CA GLU A 161 26.85 8.82 3.90
C GLU A 161 25.85 9.32 2.85
N GLY A 162 25.53 8.45 1.89
CA GLY A 162 24.45 8.62 0.93
C GLY A 162 23.22 7.83 1.35
N ASP A 163 22.19 7.82 0.48
CA ASP A 163 20.99 7.03 0.73
C ASP A 163 21.31 5.53 0.72
N ASP A 164 20.78 4.81 1.69
CA ASP A 164 20.86 3.35 1.71
C ASP A 164 20.12 2.74 0.52
N ILE A 165 20.65 1.62 0.02
CA ILE A 165 20.11 0.90 -1.13
C ILE A 165 19.40 -0.35 -0.65
N VAL A 166 18.13 -0.47 -1.03
CA VAL A 166 17.27 -1.60 -0.75
C VAL A 166 16.49 -1.91 -2.02
N ALA A 167 16.51 -3.18 -2.43
CA ALA A 167 15.60 -3.69 -3.45
C ALA A 167 14.15 -3.65 -2.93
N PRO A 168 13.18 -3.28 -3.80
CA PRO A 168 11.76 -3.16 -3.46
C PRO A 168 11.06 -4.50 -3.23
#